data_AF-K9WHV8-F1
#
_entry.id   AF-K9WHV8-F1
#
_cell.length_a   1.000
_cell.length_b   1.000
_cell.length_c   1.000
_cell.angle_alpha   90.00
_cell.angle_beta   90.00
_cell.angle_gamma   90.00
#
_symmetry.space_group_name_H-M   'P 1'
#
loop_
_entity.id
_entity.type
_entity.pdbx_description
1 polymer ?
#
loop_
_entity_poly.entity_id
_entity_poly.type
_entity_poly.pdbx_seq_one_letter_code
_entity_poly.pdbx_strand_id
1 'polypeptide(L)'
;MFQLLYPLVHAIQPYLVPICFCLTWGLMLLVGLTIWSTITHSVAIAKRMHQIPCSQCQFFTADYRLKCTVHPSVANTESAINCSDYCPHNSRVSTTW
;
A
#
# COMPACT_ATOMS: atom_id res chain seq x y z
N MET A 1 51.56 -25.21 -7.00
CA MET A 1 50.45 -25.30 -6.03
C MET A 1 49.05 -25.11 -6.65
N PHE A 2 48.84 -24.34 -7.73
CA PHE A 2 47.51 -24.12 -8.33
C PHE A 2 47.12 -25.06 -9.50
N GLN A 3 47.99 -25.97 -9.92
CA GLN A 3 47.74 -26.86 -11.07
C GLN A 3 46.60 -27.86 -10.83
N LEU A 4 46.29 -28.22 -9.59
CA LEU A 4 45.17 -29.11 -9.25
C LEU A 4 43.81 -28.38 -9.20
N LEU A 5 43.77 -27.07 -8.95
CA LEU A 5 42.50 -26.33 -8.91
C LEU A 5 41.92 -26.09 -10.31
N TYR A 6 42.77 -25.94 -11.31
CA TYR A 6 42.36 -25.61 -12.68
C TYR A 6 41.43 -26.66 -13.34
N PRO A 7 41.73 -27.97 -13.32
CA PRO A 7 40.83 -28.98 -13.89
C PRO A 7 39.52 -29.10 -13.10
N LEU A 8 39.56 -28.89 -11.79
CA LEU A 8 38.37 -28.91 -10.93
C LEU A 8 37.42 -27.75 -11.28
N VAL A 9 37.96 -26.55 -11.47
CA VAL A 9 37.21 -25.39 -11.92
C VAL A 9 36.60 -25.63 -13.31
N HIS A 10 37.37 -26.21 -14.25
CA HIS A 10 36.87 -26.49 -15.60
C HIS A 10 35.74 -27.52 -15.63
N ALA A 11 35.71 -28.47 -14.68
CA ALA A 11 34.60 -29.42 -14.53
C ALA A 11 33.34 -28.79 -13.89
N ILE A 12 33.52 -27.77 -13.05
CA ILE A 12 32.44 -27.08 -12.31
C ILE A 12 31.88 -25.89 -13.12
N GLN A 13 32.68 -25.30 -14.00
CA GLN A 13 32.32 -24.16 -14.85
C GLN A 13 30.98 -24.29 -15.59
N PRO A 14 30.58 -25.44 -16.18
CA PRO A 14 29.29 -25.55 -16.87
C PRO A 14 28.09 -25.45 -15.91
N TYR A 15 28.26 -25.76 -14.62
CA TYR A 15 27.22 -25.62 -13.61
C TYR A 15 27.17 -24.21 -13.00
N LEU A 16 28.29 -23.49 -13.00
CA LEU A 16 28.37 -22.16 -12.43
C LEU A 16 27.55 -21.13 -13.23
N VAL A 17 27.52 -21.28 -14.56
CA VAL A 17 26.75 -20.40 -15.47
C VAL A 17 25.23 -20.46 -15.21
N PRO A 18 24.56 -21.64 -15.20
CA PRO A 18 23.13 -21.70 -14.93
C PRO A 18 22.78 -21.30 -13.49
N ILE A 19 23.63 -21.62 -12.51
CA ILE A 19 23.42 -21.17 -11.13
C ILE A 19 23.44 -19.64 -11.05
N CYS A 20 24.43 -18.99 -11.67
CA CYS A 20 24.54 -17.54 -11.69
C CYS A 20 23.31 -16.90 -12.38
N PHE A 21 22.89 -17.46 -13.51
CA PHE A 21 21.71 -17.01 -14.25
C PHE A 21 20.42 -17.11 -13.41
N CYS A 22 20.21 -18.24 -12.72
CA CYS A 22 19.08 -18.43 -11.81
C CYS A 22 19.11 -17.44 -10.66
N LEU A 23 20.29 -17.17 -10.07
CA LEU A 23 20.44 -16.18 -9.00
C LEU A 23 20.12 -14.77 -9.48
N THR A 24 20.63 -14.37 -10.65
CA THR A 24 20.33 -13.05 -11.23
C THR A 24 18.83 -12.88 -11.51
N TRP A 25 18.19 -13.88 -12.11
CA TRP A 25 16.75 -13.84 -12.37
C TRP A 25 15.93 -13.85 -11.08
N GLY A 26 16.32 -14.67 -10.11
CA GLY A 26 15.68 -14.74 -8.81
C GLY A 26 15.74 -13.40 -8.07
N LEU A 27 16.90 -12.74 -8.08
CA LEU A 27 17.07 -11.41 -7.50
C LEU A 27 16.25 -10.35 -8.25
N MET A 28 16.26 -10.35 -9.58
CA MET A 28 15.43 -9.45 -10.40
C MET A 28 13.94 -9.62 -10.10
N LEU A 29 13.45 -10.86 -10.06
CA LEU A 29 12.05 -11.17 -9.73
C LEU A 29 11.73 -10.75 -8.29
N LEU A 30 12.60 -11.03 -7.33
CA LEU A 30 12.39 -10.66 -5.94
C LEU A 30 12.29 -9.15 -5.78
N VAL A 31 13.16 -8.37 -6.43
CA VAL A 31 13.09 -6.91 -6.46
C VAL A 31 11.82 -6.42 -7.16
N GLY A 32 11.43 -7.03 -8.28
CA GLY A 32 10.18 -6.70 -8.96
C GLY A 32 8.95 -6.96 -8.10
N LEU A 33 8.91 -8.09 -7.37
CA LEU A 33 7.82 -8.47 -6.48
C LEU A 33 7.74 -7.57 -5.25
N THR A 34 8.88 -7.14 -4.67
CA THR A 34 8.86 -6.20 -3.54
C THR A 34 8.32 -4.85 -3.97
N ILE A 35 8.77 -4.32 -5.12
CA ILE A 35 8.26 -3.06 -5.68
C ILE A 35 6.75 -3.18 -5.96
N TRP A 36 6.32 -4.27 -6.61
CA TRP A 36 4.92 -4.51 -6.90
C TRP A 36 4.07 -4.60 -5.63
N SER A 37 4.54 -5.35 -4.63
CA SER A 37 3.91 -5.45 -3.32
C SER A 37 3.76 -4.07 -2.67
N THR A 38 4.84 -3.27 -2.60
CA THR A 38 4.78 -1.91 -2.06
C THR A 38 3.81 -1.00 -2.83
N ILE A 39 3.73 -1.12 -4.16
CA ILE A 39 2.76 -0.37 -4.97
C ILE A 39 1.34 -0.83 -4.65
N THR A 40 1.07 -2.14 -4.58
CA THR A 40 -0.27 -2.63 -4.25
C THR A 40 -0.68 -2.26 -2.82
N HIS A 41 0.24 -2.27 -1.85
CA HIS A 41 0.00 -1.82 -0.49
C HIS A 41 -0.25 -0.31 -0.43
N SER A 42 0.52 0.50 -1.16
CA SER A 42 0.28 1.94 -1.24
C SER A 42 -1.03 2.28 -1.97
N VAL A 43 -1.42 1.50 -2.98
CA VAL A 43 -2.76 1.62 -3.62
C VAL A 43 -3.86 1.16 -2.68
N ALA A 44 -3.66 0.11 -1.87
CA ALA A 44 -4.62 -0.30 -0.84
C ALA A 44 -4.77 0.77 0.26
N ILE A 45 -3.67 1.44 0.64
CA ILE A 45 -3.66 2.58 1.57
C ILE A 45 -4.31 3.82 0.93
N ALA A 46 -4.04 4.10 -0.35
CA ALA A 46 -4.68 5.19 -1.09
C ALA A 46 -6.18 4.92 -1.27
N LYS A 47 -6.57 3.66 -1.48
CA LYS A 47 -7.96 3.21 -1.53
C LYS A 47 -8.62 3.32 -0.16
N ARG A 48 -7.89 3.06 0.95
CA ARG A 48 -8.33 3.36 2.32
C ARG A 48 -8.55 4.86 2.54
N MET A 49 -7.70 5.73 2.00
CA MET A 49 -7.93 7.19 2.05
C MET A 49 -9.10 7.65 1.16
N HIS A 50 -9.34 6.98 0.03
CA HIS A 50 -10.50 7.25 -0.85
C HIS A 50 -11.81 6.65 -0.31
N GLN A 51 -11.74 5.75 0.68
CA GLN A 51 -12.89 5.16 1.38
C GLN A 51 -13.32 5.96 2.62
N ILE A 52 -12.64 7.06 2.95
CA ILE A 52 -13.06 7.94 4.05
C ILE A 52 -14.10 8.91 3.48
N PRO A 53 -15.40 8.73 3.79
CA PRO A 53 -16.46 9.55 3.19
C PRO A 53 -16.55 10.94 3.83
N CYS A 54 -15.69 11.27 4.81
CA CYS A 54 -15.72 12.54 5.55
C CYS A 54 -15.64 13.77 4.66
N SER A 55 -14.89 13.73 3.55
CA SER A 55 -14.79 14.87 2.61
C SER A 55 -16.11 15.16 1.86
N GLN A 56 -17.03 14.20 1.81
CA GLN A 56 -18.34 14.31 1.19
C GLN A 56 -19.47 14.50 2.21
N CYS A 57 -19.14 14.61 3.50
CA CYS A 57 -20.09 14.78 4.59
C CYS A 57 -20.45 16.26 4.79
N GLN A 58 -21.74 16.56 5.02
CA GLN A 58 -22.23 17.92 5.27
C GLN A 58 -21.62 18.58 6.53
N PHE A 59 -21.21 17.77 7.52
CA PHE A 59 -20.67 18.22 8.80
C PHE A 59 -19.14 18.44 8.78
N PHE A 60 -18.49 18.29 7.62
CA PHE A 60 -17.05 18.45 7.47
C PHE A 60 -16.70 19.91 7.20
N THR A 61 -16.03 20.56 8.16
CA THR A 61 -15.65 21.99 8.07
C THR A 61 -14.22 22.19 7.57
N ALA A 62 -13.47 21.10 7.32
CA ALA A 62 -12.07 21.13 6.87
C ALA A 62 -11.10 21.95 7.76
N ASP A 63 -11.53 22.37 8.96
CA ASP A 63 -10.74 23.13 9.90
C ASP A 63 -9.82 22.23 10.74
N TYR A 64 -8.57 22.66 10.94
CA TYR A 64 -7.58 21.91 11.71
C TYR A 64 -8.01 21.67 13.17
N ARG A 65 -8.79 22.61 13.75
CA ARG A 65 -9.33 22.52 15.12
C ARG A 65 -10.62 21.71 15.18
N LEU A 66 -11.41 21.70 14.10
CA LEU A 66 -12.75 21.12 14.06
C LEU A 66 -12.98 20.41 12.72
N LYS A 67 -12.38 19.23 12.58
CA LYS A 67 -12.46 18.45 11.33
C LYS A 67 -13.89 18.01 11.01
N CYS A 68 -14.70 17.70 12.03
CA CYS A 68 -16.12 17.37 11.94
C CYS A 68 -16.84 18.00 13.14
N THR A 69 -18.04 18.56 12.94
CA THR A 69 -18.81 19.22 14.01
C THR A 69 -19.44 18.23 15.00
N VAL A 70 -19.71 17.00 14.57
CA VAL A 70 -20.33 15.95 15.41
C VAL A 70 -19.27 15.17 16.19
N HIS A 71 -18.23 14.70 15.49
CA HIS A 71 -17.18 13.84 16.05
C HIS A 71 -15.77 14.34 15.64
N PRO A 72 -15.25 15.40 16.29
CA PRO A 72 -13.98 16.03 15.92
C PRO A 72 -12.76 15.12 16.13
N SER A 73 -12.82 14.17 17.07
CA SER A 73 -11.74 13.21 17.37
C SER A 73 -11.65 12.04 16.38
N VAL A 74 -12.76 11.71 15.72
CA VAL A 74 -12.90 10.52 14.86
C VAL A 74 -12.77 10.86 13.37
N ALA A 75 -12.90 12.14 13.01
CA ALA A 75 -12.83 12.64 11.64
C ALA A 75 -11.50 12.27 10.93
N ASN A 76 -11.61 11.83 9.66
CA ASN A 76 -10.50 11.40 8.80
C ASN A 76 -9.66 10.23 9.34
N THR A 77 -10.28 9.36 10.15
CA THR A 77 -9.67 8.10 10.62
C THR A 77 -10.42 6.89 10.08
N GLU A 78 -9.86 5.69 10.20
CA GLU A 78 -10.51 4.44 9.75
C GLU A 78 -11.87 4.21 10.45
N SER A 79 -12.02 4.71 11.67
CA SER A 79 -13.26 4.64 12.44
C SER A 79 -14.40 5.49 11.83
N ALA A 80 -14.07 6.45 10.95
CA ALA A 80 -15.06 7.26 10.25
C ALA A 80 -15.63 6.59 8.98
N ILE A 81 -15.08 5.44 8.56
CA ILE A 81 -15.58 4.68 7.41
C ILE A 81 -17.00 4.16 7.66
N ASN A 82 -17.35 3.86 8.92
CA ASN A 82 -18.68 3.40 9.33
C ASN A 82 -19.36 4.39 10.30
N CYS A 83 -19.18 5.69 10.06
CA CYS A 83 -19.79 6.73 10.89
C CYS A 83 -21.33 6.66 10.76
N SER A 84 -22.02 6.45 11.88
CA SER A 84 -23.49 6.41 11.96
C SER A 84 -24.16 7.73 11.55
N ASP A 85 -23.45 8.84 11.74
CA ASP A 85 -23.96 10.20 11.51
C ASP A 85 -23.55 10.76 10.13
N TYR A 86 -23.05 9.89 9.24
CA TYR A 86 -22.64 10.31 7.91
C TYR A 86 -23.84 10.81 7.08
N CYS A 87 -23.84 12.10 6.77
CA CYS A 87 -24.82 12.73 5.89
C CYS A 87 -24.13 13.29 4.63
N PRO A 88 -24.38 12.72 3.43
CA PRO A 88 -23.80 13.24 2.20
C PRO A 88 -24.29 14.66 1.85
N HIS A 89 -23.41 15.49 1.28
CA HIS A 89 -23.72 16.89 0.92
C HIS A 89 -24.90 17.05 -0.08
N ASN A 90 -25.25 16.00 -0.83
CA ASN A 90 -26.33 16.00 -1.83
C ASN A 90 -27.67 15.40 -1.31
N SER A 91 -27.67 14.76 -0.15
CA SER A 91 -28.92 14.39 0.50
C SER A 91 -29.38 15.57 1.33
N ARG A 92 -30.43 16.26 0.88
CA ARG A 92 -31.21 17.13 1.76
C ARG A 92 -31.62 16.27 2.95
N VAL A 93 -31.02 16.51 4.11
CA VAL A 93 -31.56 16.07 5.39
C VAL A 93 -32.95 16.70 5.46
N SER A 94 -33.99 15.92 5.15
CA SER A 94 -35.35 16.31 5.50
C SER A 94 -35.41 16.28 7.01
N THR A 95 -35.19 17.43 7.60
CA THR A 95 -35.44 17.74 8.99
C THR A 95 -36.87 17.30 9.33
N THR A 96 -37.00 16.17 10.01
CA THR A 96 -38.17 15.90 10.85
C THR A 96 -37.68 15.82 12.27
N TRP A 97 -38.12 16.83 13.02
CA TRP A 97 -37.92 17.12 14.42
C TRP A 97 -38.24 15.94 15.34
#